data_AF-A0A7J8M217-F1
#
_entry.id   AF-A0A7J8M217-F1
#
_cell.length_a   1.000
_cell.length_b   1.000
_cell.length_c   1.000
_cell.angle_alpha   90.00
_cell.angle_beta   90.00
_cell.angle_gamma   90.00
#
_symmetry.space_group_name_H-M   'P 1'
#
loop_
_entity.id
_entity.type
_entity.pdbx_description
1 polymer ?
#
loop_
_entity_poly.entity_id
_entity_poly.type
_entity_poly.pdbx_seq_one_letter_code
_entity_poly.pdbx_strand_id
1 'polypeptide(L)'
;MFIGISFSCFYQAIDAIDNGINQFDTDKPPRYVNNTNLSSRVGRLNLDWMDPNQSPEKENEAFQQAMALAGSEFLDSVRFHAKSWLPARSIVMECIADRYDTDPSGEIMVLKRFTPWKLHIFELEEEMKVDPPIKYVLYEDDRGKRWRVQAVAISPDRFESRNPLPAQWRGLTDDELSKEAGIPGCIFVHISGFTGGNQTYEGALAMARTALKI
;
A
#
# COMPACT_ATOMS: atom_id res chain seq x y z
N MET A 1 10.52 -7.63 -19.46
CA MET A 1 10.51 -6.24 -18.99
C MET A 1 9.38 -6.06 -17.95
N PHE A 2 9.35 -6.85 -16.86
CA PHE A 2 8.21 -6.86 -15.91
C PHE A 2 8.62 -6.89 -14.42
N ILE A 3 9.93 -6.88 -14.12
CA ILE A 3 10.48 -6.82 -12.75
C ILE A 3 11.03 -5.42 -12.43
N GLY A 4 10.92 -4.47 -13.37
CA GLY A 4 11.68 -3.22 -13.34
C GLY A 4 11.19 -2.13 -12.39
N ILE A 5 9.93 -2.14 -11.95
CA ILE A 5 9.37 -1.02 -11.16
C ILE A 5 9.34 -1.38 -9.66
N SER A 6 8.77 -2.53 -9.29
CA SER A 6 8.60 -2.88 -7.86
C SER A 6 9.87 -3.44 -7.20
N PHE A 7 10.67 -4.26 -7.90
CA PHE A 7 11.97 -4.72 -7.39
C PHE A 7 12.98 -3.57 -7.37
N SER A 8 12.86 -2.65 -8.33
CA SER A 8 13.66 -1.42 -8.36
C SER A 8 13.48 -0.61 -7.08
N CYS A 9 12.28 -0.46 -6.52
CA CYS A 9 12.11 0.32 -5.29
C CYS A 9 12.97 -0.18 -4.10
N PHE A 10 13.19 -1.50 -3.96
CA PHE A 10 14.05 -2.02 -2.89
C PHE A 10 15.53 -1.65 -3.12
N TYR A 11 16.03 -1.84 -4.33
CA TYR A 11 17.43 -1.60 -4.67
C TYR A 11 17.76 -0.12 -4.88
N GLN A 12 16.86 0.61 -5.53
CA GLN A 12 17.02 2.02 -5.85
C GLN A 12 17.24 2.84 -4.60
N ALA A 13 16.49 2.58 -3.52
CA ALA A 13 16.68 3.28 -2.26
C ALA A 13 18.04 2.97 -1.62
N ILE A 14 18.49 1.71 -1.67
CA ILE A 14 19.79 1.29 -1.12
C ILE A 14 20.92 1.93 -1.93
N ASP A 15 20.88 1.81 -3.25
CA ASP A 15 21.88 2.34 -4.19
C ASP A 15 21.96 3.87 -4.12
N ALA A 16 20.80 4.56 -4.06
CA ALA A 16 20.77 6.01 -3.92
C ALA A 16 21.40 6.48 -2.60
N ILE A 17 21.11 5.81 -1.49
CA ILE A 17 21.71 6.14 -0.18
C ILE A 17 23.22 5.89 -0.21
N ASP A 18 23.67 4.76 -0.76
CA ASP A 18 25.08 4.39 -0.85
C ASP A 18 25.88 5.40 -1.71
N ASN A 19 25.27 5.88 -2.81
CA ASN A 19 25.85 6.86 -3.70
C ASN A 19 25.63 8.33 -3.26
N GLY A 20 25.04 8.57 -2.08
CA GLY A 20 24.82 9.93 -1.56
C GLY A 20 23.81 10.77 -2.36
N ILE A 21 22.87 10.12 -3.04
CA ILE A 21 21.82 10.77 -3.83
C ILE A 21 20.67 11.19 -2.91
N ASN A 22 20.31 12.48 -2.96
CA ASN A 22 19.16 12.99 -2.23
C ASN A 22 17.84 12.44 -2.79
N GLN A 23 16.87 12.17 -1.92
CA GLN A 23 15.56 11.68 -2.33
C GLN A 23 14.76 12.70 -3.16
N PHE A 24 15.03 14.00 -2.97
CA PHE A 24 14.37 15.10 -3.66
C PHE A 24 15.38 16.18 -4.05
N ASP A 25 15.19 16.79 -5.21
CA ASP A 25 15.95 17.96 -5.66
C ASP A 25 15.41 19.24 -4.98
N THR A 26 15.66 19.38 -3.67
CA THR A 26 15.21 20.55 -2.90
C THR A 26 16.11 20.84 -1.70
N ASP A 27 16.29 22.13 -1.40
CA ASP A 27 17.00 22.60 -0.21
C ASP A 27 16.12 22.66 1.04
N LYS A 28 14.81 22.37 0.92
CA LYS A 28 13.90 22.39 2.07
C LYS A 28 14.16 21.19 2.97
N PRO A 29 14.23 21.38 4.31
CA PRO A 29 14.38 20.26 5.22
C PRO A 29 13.14 19.34 5.18
N PRO A 30 13.30 18.02 5.38
CA PRO A 30 12.17 17.11 5.42
C PRO A 30 11.29 17.40 6.65
N ARG A 31 9.98 17.18 6.53
CA ARG A 31 9.03 17.38 7.64
C ARG A 31 9.29 16.44 8.83
N TYR A 32 9.91 15.29 8.56
CA TYR A 32 10.35 14.32 9.56
C TYR A 32 11.55 13.55 9.01
N VAL A 33 12.39 13.01 9.89
CA VAL A 33 13.53 12.16 9.53
C VAL A 33 13.13 10.70 9.74
N ASN A 34 13.33 9.86 8.72
CA ASN A 34 13.15 8.40 8.84
C ASN A 34 14.51 7.71 8.89
N ASN A 35 14.86 7.17 10.06
CA ASN A 35 16.09 6.40 10.32
C ASN A 35 15.82 4.90 10.55
N THR A 36 14.71 4.38 10.03
CA THR A 36 14.32 2.96 10.15
C THR A 36 14.59 2.15 8.89
N ASN A 37 15.21 2.74 7.86
CA ASN A 37 15.60 2.06 6.63
C ASN A 37 16.71 1.03 6.85
N LEU A 38 16.93 0.15 5.85
CA LEU A 38 17.92 -0.92 5.93
C LEU A 38 19.33 -0.40 6.22
N SER A 39 19.79 0.64 5.51
CA SER A 39 21.12 1.23 5.73
C SER A 39 21.31 1.73 7.16
N SER A 40 20.29 2.37 7.75
CA SER A 40 20.31 2.81 9.14
C SER A 40 20.34 1.64 10.12
N ARG A 41 19.60 0.56 9.83
CA ARG A 41 19.56 -0.66 10.67
C ARG A 41 20.88 -1.43 10.61
N VAL A 42 21.51 -1.52 9.44
CA VAL A 42 22.85 -2.06 9.25
C VAL A 42 23.87 -1.21 10.00
N GLY A 43 23.80 0.12 9.86
CA GLY A 43 24.70 1.03 10.56
C GLY A 43 24.62 0.94 12.09
N ARG A 44 23.45 0.59 12.65
CA ARG A 44 23.29 0.32 14.09
C ARG A 44 24.02 -0.93 14.60
N LEU A 45 24.48 -1.80 13.71
CA LEU A 45 25.26 -2.98 14.07
C LEU A 45 26.76 -2.70 14.12
N ASN A 46 27.21 -1.52 13.67
CA ASN A 46 28.60 -1.10 13.85
C ASN A 46 28.96 -1.05 15.33
N LEU A 47 30.24 -1.25 15.64
CA LEU A 47 30.74 -1.13 17.00
C LEU A 47 30.49 0.27 17.54
N ASP A 48 30.00 0.35 18.77
CA ASP A 48 29.87 1.62 19.46
C ASP A 48 31.27 2.17 19.72
N TRP A 49 31.47 3.48 19.53
CA TRP A 49 32.76 4.13 19.77
C TRP A 49 33.21 4.05 21.24
N MET A 50 32.28 3.79 22.16
CA MET A 50 32.53 3.55 23.58
C MET A 50 32.79 2.08 23.91
N ASP A 51 32.62 1.15 22.97
CA ASP A 51 32.92 -0.26 23.23
C ASP A 51 34.44 -0.40 23.46
N PRO A 52 34.88 -0.88 24.64
CA PRO A 52 36.29 -1.06 24.92
C PRO A 52 36.94 -2.12 24.03
N ASN A 53 36.14 -2.99 23.39
CA ASN A 53 36.60 -4.02 22.49
C ASN A 53 36.35 -3.64 21.02
N GLN A 54 37.33 -2.98 20.42
CA GLN A 54 37.36 -2.63 19.00
C GLN A 54 38.15 -3.66 18.16
N SER A 55 38.13 -4.93 18.54
CA SER A 55 38.95 -5.95 17.86
C SER A 55 38.41 -6.33 16.47
N PRO A 56 39.26 -6.76 15.53
CA PRO A 56 38.82 -7.26 14.23
C PRO A 56 37.84 -8.44 14.33
N GLU A 57 37.98 -9.29 15.35
CA GLU A 57 37.04 -10.40 15.60
C GLU A 57 35.66 -9.86 15.94
N LYS A 58 35.59 -8.80 16.76
CA LYS A 58 34.33 -8.19 17.17
C LYS A 58 33.66 -7.44 16.02
N GLU A 59 34.45 -6.76 15.18
CA GLU A 59 33.99 -6.15 13.94
C GLU A 59 33.43 -7.22 12.97
N ASN A 60 34.11 -8.36 12.83
CA ASN A 60 33.64 -9.44 11.98
C ASN A 60 32.34 -10.08 12.51
N GLU A 61 32.16 -10.22 13.83
CA GLU A 61 30.89 -10.64 14.42
C GLU A 61 29.74 -9.67 14.04
N ALA A 62 29.97 -8.37 14.17
CA ALA A 62 29.01 -7.33 13.79
C ALA A 62 28.67 -7.40 12.29
N PHE A 63 29.69 -7.58 11.45
CA PHE A 63 29.52 -7.75 10.00
C PHE A 63 28.65 -8.97 9.68
N GLN A 64 28.85 -10.12 10.34
CA GLN A 64 28.01 -11.30 10.14
C GLN A 64 26.54 -11.04 10.52
N GLN A 65 26.29 -10.28 11.59
CA GLN A 65 24.93 -9.87 11.95
C GLN A 65 24.30 -8.96 10.89
N ALA A 66 25.08 -8.02 10.35
CA ALA A 66 24.63 -7.13 9.27
C ALA A 66 24.31 -7.91 7.99
N MET A 67 25.14 -8.89 7.62
CA MET A 67 24.88 -9.79 6.50
C MET A 67 23.60 -10.59 6.69
N ALA A 68 23.38 -11.15 7.88
CA ALA A 68 22.16 -11.90 8.17
C ALA A 68 20.91 -11.01 8.08
N LEU A 69 20.97 -9.80 8.62
CA LEU A 69 19.90 -8.81 8.53
C LEU A 69 19.58 -8.46 7.08
N ALA A 70 20.56 -7.96 6.33
CA ALA A 70 20.36 -7.54 4.93
C ALA A 70 19.95 -8.71 4.03
N GLY A 71 20.58 -9.87 4.21
CA GLY A 71 20.28 -11.08 3.46
C GLY A 71 18.86 -11.58 3.70
N SER A 72 18.38 -11.57 4.95
CA SER A 72 17.00 -11.96 5.26
C SER A 72 15.98 -11.03 4.63
N GLU A 73 16.19 -9.71 4.72
CA GLU A 73 15.29 -8.70 4.17
C GLU A 73 15.23 -8.77 2.63
N PHE A 74 16.39 -9.00 1.99
CA PHE A 74 16.46 -9.24 0.56
C PHE A 74 15.65 -10.48 0.14
N LEU A 75 15.88 -11.61 0.81
CA LEU A 75 15.18 -12.86 0.49
C LEU A 75 13.67 -12.74 0.68
N ASP A 76 13.24 -12.04 1.73
CA ASP A 76 11.82 -11.80 1.97
C ASP A 76 11.20 -10.88 0.91
N SER A 77 11.93 -9.85 0.47
CA SER A 77 11.53 -9.01 -0.67
C SER A 77 11.38 -9.83 -1.96
N VAL A 78 12.36 -10.67 -2.30
CA VAL A 78 12.29 -11.56 -3.48
C VAL A 78 11.11 -12.50 -3.38
N ARG A 79 10.91 -13.14 -2.22
CA ARG A 79 9.80 -14.07 -1.99
C ARG A 79 8.46 -13.36 -2.13
N PHE A 80 8.30 -12.17 -1.54
CA PHE A 80 7.09 -11.38 -1.68
C PHE A 80 6.79 -11.07 -3.15
N HIS A 81 7.78 -10.57 -3.89
CA HIS A 81 7.60 -10.22 -5.29
C HIS A 81 7.26 -11.44 -6.15
N ALA A 82 8.00 -12.53 -6.00
CA ALA A 82 7.82 -13.74 -6.81
C ALA A 82 6.53 -14.51 -6.48
N LYS A 83 6.17 -14.61 -5.19
CA LYS A 83 5.07 -15.48 -4.72
C LYS A 83 3.76 -14.74 -4.45
N SER A 84 3.79 -13.42 -4.26
CA SER A 84 2.60 -12.64 -3.92
C SER A 84 2.34 -11.54 -4.93
N TRP A 85 3.26 -10.60 -5.12
CA TRP A 85 3.03 -9.42 -5.97
C TRP A 85 2.89 -9.78 -7.45
N LEU A 86 3.80 -10.57 -8.02
CA LEU A 86 3.75 -10.89 -9.45
C LEU A 86 2.50 -11.71 -9.84
N PRO A 87 2.11 -12.76 -9.10
CA PRO A 87 0.85 -13.47 -9.36
C PRO A 87 -0.41 -12.62 -9.16
N ALA A 88 -0.34 -11.56 -8.35
CA ALA A 88 -1.46 -10.64 -8.14
C ALA A 88 -1.87 -9.91 -9.43
N ARG A 89 -0.92 -9.67 -10.34
CA ARG A 89 -1.14 -8.86 -11.54
C ARG A 89 -2.30 -9.36 -12.39
N SER A 90 -2.32 -10.66 -12.71
CA SER A 90 -3.39 -11.23 -13.55
C SER A 90 -4.76 -11.13 -12.88
N ILE A 91 -4.81 -11.30 -11.56
CA ILE A 91 -6.04 -11.18 -10.78
C ILE A 91 -6.55 -9.74 -10.83
N VAL A 92 -5.68 -8.74 -10.63
CA VAL A 92 -6.07 -7.32 -10.68
C VAL A 92 -6.54 -6.96 -12.10
N MET A 93 -5.84 -7.44 -13.14
CA MET A 93 -6.23 -7.25 -14.53
C MET A 93 -7.63 -7.79 -14.83
N GLU A 94 -7.94 -9.01 -14.38
CA GLU A 94 -9.28 -9.61 -14.49
C GLU A 94 -10.33 -8.78 -13.74
N CYS A 95 -10.04 -8.35 -12.51
CA CYS A 95 -10.97 -7.55 -11.72
C CYS A 95 -11.23 -6.16 -12.34
N ILE A 96 -10.23 -5.57 -13.02
CA ILE A 96 -10.41 -4.33 -13.81
C ILE A 96 -11.28 -4.61 -15.03
N ALA A 97 -11.11 -5.74 -15.73
CA ALA A 97 -11.95 -6.08 -16.87
C ALA A 97 -13.42 -6.27 -16.48
N ASP A 98 -13.68 -6.93 -15.35
CA ASP A 98 -15.01 -7.24 -14.82
C ASP A 98 -15.71 -6.05 -14.13
N ARG A 99 -15.07 -4.87 -14.08
CA ARG A 99 -15.57 -3.72 -13.31
C ARG A 99 -16.96 -3.24 -13.73
N TYR A 100 -17.32 -3.36 -15.01
CA TYR A 100 -18.64 -2.96 -15.49
C TYR A 100 -19.76 -3.91 -15.05
N ASP A 101 -19.42 -5.17 -14.77
CA ASP A 101 -20.36 -6.13 -14.16
C ASP A 101 -20.56 -5.84 -12.67
N THR A 102 -19.55 -5.25 -12.02
CA THR A 102 -19.64 -4.77 -10.62
C THR A 102 -20.50 -3.51 -10.53
N ASP A 103 -20.16 -2.48 -11.31
CA ASP A 103 -20.87 -1.22 -11.32
C ASP A 103 -20.85 -0.57 -12.72
N PRO A 104 -22.01 -0.10 -13.24
CA PRO A 104 -22.07 0.51 -14.55
C PRO A 104 -21.19 1.76 -14.74
N SER A 105 -20.76 2.43 -13.66
CA SER A 105 -19.80 3.55 -13.78
C SER A 105 -18.45 3.10 -14.33
N GLY A 106 -18.05 1.85 -14.08
CA GLY A 106 -16.71 1.37 -14.33
C GLY A 106 -15.65 1.98 -13.39
N GLU A 107 -16.05 2.70 -12.34
CA GLU A 107 -15.13 3.35 -11.38
C GLU A 107 -14.93 2.53 -10.10
N ILE A 108 -15.62 1.39 -9.99
CA ILE A 108 -15.58 0.48 -8.84
C ILE A 108 -15.19 -0.91 -9.34
N MET A 109 -14.18 -1.52 -8.71
CA MET A 109 -13.81 -2.91 -8.94
C MET A 109 -13.88 -3.73 -7.65
N VAL A 110 -14.10 -5.03 -7.80
CA VAL A 110 -14.12 -5.99 -6.68
C VAL A 110 -12.97 -6.97 -6.84
N LEU A 111 -12.16 -7.13 -5.79
CA LEU A 111 -11.20 -8.22 -5.73
C LEU A 111 -11.92 -9.49 -5.29
N LYS A 112 -11.98 -10.48 -6.19
CA LYS A 112 -12.53 -11.82 -5.90
C LYS A 112 -11.78 -12.54 -4.77
N ARG A 113 -10.51 -12.18 -4.57
CA ARG A 113 -9.65 -12.60 -3.47
C ARG A 113 -8.70 -11.46 -3.15
N PHE A 114 -8.48 -11.19 -1.86
CA PHE A 114 -7.52 -10.18 -1.47
C PHE A 114 -6.13 -10.47 -2.06
N THR A 115 -5.54 -9.44 -2.66
CA THR A 115 -4.22 -9.52 -3.31
C THR A 115 -3.56 -8.15 -3.31
N PRO A 116 -2.22 -8.04 -3.34
CA PRO A 116 -1.56 -6.75 -3.51
C PRO A 116 -2.02 -6.09 -4.82
N TRP A 117 -2.81 -5.02 -4.74
CA TRP A 117 -3.43 -4.41 -5.92
C TRP A 117 -2.97 -2.97 -6.21
N LYS A 118 -2.50 -2.25 -5.18
CA LYS A 118 -2.31 -0.79 -5.23
C LYS A 118 -1.40 -0.34 -6.37
N LEU A 119 -0.21 -0.94 -6.49
CA LEU A 119 0.73 -0.62 -7.57
C LEU A 119 0.22 -1.10 -8.93
N HIS A 120 -0.35 -2.30 -8.99
CA HIS A 120 -0.86 -2.87 -10.24
C HIS A 120 -1.94 -2.01 -10.87
N ILE A 121 -2.82 -1.37 -10.08
CA ILE A 121 -3.84 -0.47 -10.64
C ILE A 121 -3.21 0.63 -11.49
N PHE A 122 -2.15 1.30 -11.02
CA PHE A 122 -1.56 2.40 -11.78
C PHE A 122 -0.93 1.94 -13.09
N GLU A 123 -0.21 0.81 -13.08
CA GLU A 123 0.39 0.25 -14.30
C GLU A 123 -0.69 -0.27 -15.27
N LEU A 124 -1.68 -0.99 -14.76
CA LEU A 124 -2.72 -1.61 -15.58
C LEU A 124 -3.71 -0.60 -16.15
N GLU A 125 -4.01 0.50 -15.44
CA GLU A 125 -4.88 1.55 -15.98
C GLU A 125 -4.27 2.20 -17.22
N GLU A 126 -2.95 2.43 -17.23
CA GLU A 126 -2.23 2.94 -18.41
C GLU A 126 -2.21 1.89 -19.53
N GLU A 127 -1.80 0.66 -19.24
CA GLU A 127 -1.68 -0.42 -20.24
C GLU A 127 -3.02 -0.79 -20.89
N MET A 128 -4.09 -0.86 -20.08
CA MET A 128 -5.43 -1.23 -20.53
C MET A 128 -6.25 -0.03 -20.98
N LYS A 129 -5.71 1.20 -20.91
CA LYS A 129 -6.40 2.45 -21.25
C LYS A 129 -7.74 2.59 -20.52
N VAL A 130 -7.70 2.38 -19.20
CA VAL A 130 -8.90 2.44 -18.35
C VAL A 130 -9.38 3.88 -18.26
N ASP A 131 -10.61 4.10 -18.73
CA ASP A 131 -11.34 5.36 -18.62
C ASP A 131 -12.83 5.04 -18.41
N PRO A 132 -13.49 5.58 -17.35
CA PRO A 132 -12.92 6.39 -16.28
C PRO A 132 -11.97 5.59 -15.36
N PRO A 133 -11.05 6.27 -14.64
CA PRO A 133 -10.13 5.62 -13.71
C PRO A 133 -10.87 5.01 -12.52
N ILE A 134 -10.34 3.93 -11.95
CA ILE A 134 -10.89 3.28 -10.77
C ILE A 134 -10.77 4.22 -9.57
N LYS A 135 -11.88 4.45 -8.86
CA LYS A 135 -11.92 5.24 -7.63
C LYS A 135 -12.01 4.38 -6.39
N TYR A 136 -12.65 3.21 -6.48
CA TYR A 136 -12.84 2.31 -5.33
C TYR A 136 -12.50 0.86 -5.65
N VAL A 137 -11.86 0.21 -4.68
CA VAL A 137 -11.61 -1.23 -4.67
C VAL A 137 -12.33 -1.84 -3.48
N LEU A 138 -13.18 -2.82 -3.75
CA LEU A 138 -13.89 -3.59 -2.74
C LEU A 138 -13.25 -4.97 -2.56
N TYR A 139 -13.18 -5.45 -1.33
CA TYR A 139 -12.68 -6.79 -1.04
C TYR A 139 -13.15 -7.29 0.32
N GLU A 140 -13.27 -8.60 0.46
CA GLU A 140 -13.54 -9.23 1.74
C GLU A 140 -12.26 -9.26 2.60
N ASP A 141 -12.41 -8.95 3.88
CA ASP A 141 -11.38 -9.10 4.91
C ASP A 141 -11.39 -10.56 5.39
N ASP A 142 -10.33 -11.30 5.04
CA ASP A 142 -10.17 -12.74 5.30
C ASP A 142 -10.39 -13.14 6.78
N ARG A 143 -10.28 -12.19 7.72
CA ARG A 143 -10.39 -12.46 9.16
C ARG A 143 -11.81 -12.43 9.72
N GLY A 144 -12.77 -11.86 9.01
CA GLY A 144 -14.07 -11.54 9.61
C GLY A 144 -15.29 -11.59 8.70
N LYS A 145 -15.15 -11.98 7.42
CA LYS A 145 -16.21 -11.88 6.40
C LYS A 145 -16.83 -10.48 6.32
N ARG A 146 -16.01 -9.46 6.57
CA ARG A 146 -16.38 -8.05 6.50
C ARG A 146 -15.86 -7.49 5.19
N TRP A 147 -16.58 -6.55 4.61
CA TRP A 147 -16.22 -5.95 3.34
C TRP A 147 -15.51 -4.63 3.54
N ARG A 148 -14.44 -4.43 2.78
CA ARG A 148 -13.70 -3.18 2.71
C ARG A 148 -14.14 -2.40 1.50
N VAL A 149 -14.22 -1.09 1.67
CA VAL A 149 -14.22 -0.11 0.58
C VAL A 149 -12.96 0.73 0.74
N GLN A 150 -12.09 0.71 -0.26
CA GLN A 150 -10.84 1.44 -0.23
C GLN A 150 -10.74 2.37 -1.43
N ALA A 151 -10.52 3.65 -1.15
CA ALA A 151 -10.31 4.66 -2.19
C ALA A 151 -8.91 4.49 -2.80
N VAL A 152 -8.82 4.58 -4.12
CA VAL A 152 -7.55 4.55 -4.84
C VAL A 152 -6.83 5.88 -4.66
N ALA A 153 -5.52 5.85 -4.43
CA ALA A 153 -4.70 7.05 -4.30
C ALA A 153 -4.55 7.79 -5.64
N ILE A 154 -4.24 9.09 -5.61
CA ILE A 154 -3.92 9.86 -6.82
C ILE A 154 -2.60 9.40 -7.46
N SER A 155 -1.66 8.91 -6.65
CA SER A 155 -0.40 8.31 -7.08
C SER A 155 0.09 7.29 -6.02
N PRO A 156 1.01 6.37 -6.38
CA PRO A 156 1.52 5.36 -5.45
C PRO A 156 2.16 5.90 -4.16
N ASP A 157 2.74 7.10 -4.23
CA ASP A 157 3.54 7.76 -3.19
C ASP A 157 2.78 8.87 -2.45
N ARG A 158 1.46 9.01 -2.69
CA ARG A 158 0.61 10.02 -2.04
C ARG A 158 -0.50 9.36 -1.21
N PHE A 159 -0.85 10.03 -0.12
CA PHE A 159 -1.96 9.63 0.75
C PHE A 159 -3.32 10.14 0.25
N GLU A 160 -3.31 11.11 -0.65
CA GLU A 160 -4.50 11.72 -1.23
C GLU A 160 -5.22 10.71 -2.11
N SER A 161 -6.53 10.54 -1.87
CA SER A 161 -7.39 9.62 -2.63
C SER A 161 -8.02 10.33 -3.82
N ARG A 162 -8.22 9.61 -4.93
CA ARG A 162 -8.96 10.11 -6.12
C ARG A 162 -10.37 10.54 -5.76
N ASN A 163 -11.02 9.77 -4.89
CA ASN A 163 -12.31 10.11 -4.29
C ASN A 163 -12.35 9.58 -2.85
N PRO A 164 -11.88 10.35 -1.85
CA PRO A 164 -11.97 9.92 -0.46
C PRO A 164 -13.45 9.76 -0.07
N LEU A 165 -13.75 8.83 0.85
CA LEU A 165 -15.11 8.67 1.36
C LEU A 165 -15.66 9.99 1.95
N PRO A 166 -16.98 10.22 1.88
CA PRO A 166 -17.62 11.48 2.26
C PRO A 166 -17.17 12.02 3.61
N ALA A 167 -16.96 13.34 3.68
CA ALA A 167 -16.43 14.00 4.87
C ALA A 167 -17.29 13.74 6.11
N GLN A 168 -18.62 13.72 5.94
CA GLN A 168 -19.57 13.44 7.02
C GLN A 168 -19.48 12.02 7.59
N TRP A 169 -18.86 11.07 6.88
CA TRP A 169 -18.67 9.69 7.39
C TRP A 169 -17.37 9.52 8.17
N ARG A 170 -16.39 10.41 7.97
CA ARG A 170 -15.01 10.20 8.42
C ARG A 170 -14.92 10.22 9.93
N GLY A 171 -14.33 9.16 10.50
CA GLY A 171 -14.21 8.99 11.94
C GLY A 171 -15.45 8.37 12.60
N LEU A 172 -16.56 8.23 11.87
CA LEU A 172 -17.75 7.55 12.39
C LEU A 172 -17.60 6.03 12.33
N THR A 173 -18.32 5.34 13.21
CA THR A 173 -18.30 3.89 13.38
C THR A 173 -19.71 3.32 13.59
N ASP A 174 -19.88 2.05 13.25
CA ASP A 174 -21.06 1.23 13.54
C ASP A 174 -22.42 1.91 13.23
N ASP A 175 -23.34 1.98 14.20
CA ASP A 175 -24.70 2.48 14.03
C ASP A 175 -24.76 3.98 13.68
N GLU A 176 -23.82 4.77 14.22
CA GLU A 176 -23.74 6.20 13.93
C GLU A 176 -23.42 6.42 12.45
N LEU A 177 -22.43 5.70 11.93
CA LEU A 177 -22.09 5.72 10.51
C LEU A 177 -23.23 5.15 9.66
N SER A 178 -23.88 4.07 10.10
CA SER A 178 -24.98 3.47 9.35
C SER A 178 -26.15 4.44 9.19
N LYS A 179 -26.46 5.19 10.25
CA LYS A 179 -27.49 6.24 10.26
C LYS A 179 -27.12 7.42 9.37
N GLU A 180 -25.89 7.93 9.48
CA GLU A 180 -25.42 9.07 8.69
C GLU A 180 -25.31 8.73 7.19
N ALA A 181 -24.85 7.53 6.86
CA ALA A 181 -24.72 7.07 5.48
C ALA A 181 -26.06 6.64 4.87
N GLY A 182 -27.08 6.34 5.69
CA GLY A 182 -28.31 5.69 5.25
C GLY A 182 -28.06 4.27 4.71
N ILE A 183 -26.98 3.63 5.12
CA ILE A 183 -26.54 2.31 4.66
C ILE A 183 -26.38 1.42 5.88
N PRO A 184 -27.12 0.30 5.99
CA PRO A 184 -27.01 -0.59 7.15
C PRO A 184 -25.67 -1.32 7.19
N GLY A 185 -25.27 -1.72 8.40
CA GLY A 185 -24.10 -2.59 8.60
C GLY A 185 -22.75 -1.91 8.36
N CYS A 186 -22.68 -0.59 8.34
CA CYS A 186 -21.41 0.12 8.28
C CYS A 186 -20.59 -0.17 9.55
N ILE A 187 -19.27 -0.30 9.40
CA ILE A 187 -18.35 -0.63 10.50
C ILE A 187 -17.53 0.60 10.89
N PHE A 188 -16.89 1.23 9.91
CA PHE A 188 -16.16 2.49 10.12
C PHE A 188 -15.79 3.18 8.81
N VAL A 189 -15.40 4.45 8.91
CA VAL A 189 -14.62 5.16 7.89
C VAL A 189 -13.42 5.85 8.55
N HIS A 190 -12.21 5.66 8.00
CA HIS A 190 -11.01 6.32 8.51
C HIS A 190 -11.13 7.84 8.44
N ILE A 191 -10.50 8.59 9.35
CA ILE A 191 -10.61 10.04 9.44
C ILE A 191 -10.17 10.78 8.16
N SER A 192 -9.27 10.20 7.37
CA SER A 192 -8.89 10.76 6.05
C SER A 192 -9.80 10.33 4.89
N GLY A 193 -10.72 9.39 5.12
CA GLY A 193 -11.64 8.86 4.11
C GLY A 193 -11.04 7.85 3.13
N PHE A 194 -9.77 7.45 3.28
CA PHE A 194 -9.12 6.53 2.35
C PHE A 194 -9.68 5.09 2.39
N THR A 195 -10.33 4.71 3.48
CA THR A 195 -10.93 3.37 3.63
C THR A 195 -12.11 3.41 4.59
N GLY A 196 -13.05 2.51 4.35
CA GLY A 196 -14.13 2.18 5.25
C GLY A 196 -14.44 0.69 5.20
N GLY A 197 -15.42 0.28 5.98
CA GLY A 197 -15.88 -1.10 6.01
C GLY A 197 -17.38 -1.23 6.24
N ASN A 198 -17.93 -2.30 5.70
CA ASN A 198 -19.31 -2.72 5.91
C ASN A 198 -19.33 -4.23 6.22
N GLN A 199 -20.40 -4.70 6.86
CA GLN A 199 -20.61 -6.12 7.14
C GLN A 199 -20.89 -6.93 5.87
N THR A 200 -21.50 -6.33 4.84
CA THR A 200 -21.89 -7.03 3.61
C THR A 200 -21.28 -6.43 2.36
N TYR A 201 -21.25 -7.24 1.30
CA TYR A 201 -20.83 -6.82 -0.03
C TYR A 201 -21.69 -5.66 -0.54
N GLU A 202 -23.01 -5.84 -0.44
CA GLU A 202 -24.01 -4.89 -0.92
C GLU A 202 -23.89 -3.55 -0.19
N GLY A 203 -23.60 -3.59 1.12
CA GLY A 203 -23.37 -2.40 1.92
C GLY A 203 -22.08 -1.68 1.51
N ALA A 204 -20.97 -2.39 1.31
CA ALA A 204 -19.73 -1.78 0.83
C ALA A 204 -19.86 -1.19 -0.58
N LEU A 205 -20.58 -1.87 -1.47
CA LEU A 205 -20.91 -1.37 -2.81
C LEU A 205 -21.82 -0.14 -2.75
N ALA A 206 -22.82 -0.13 -1.85
CA ALA A 206 -23.65 1.05 -1.61
C ALA A 206 -22.82 2.24 -1.09
N MET A 207 -21.85 1.99 -0.20
CA MET A 207 -20.96 3.06 0.30
C MET A 207 -20.15 3.67 -0.84
N ALA A 208 -19.54 2.84 -1.68
CA ALA A 208 -18.76 3.31 -2.84
C ALA A 208 -19.65 4.09 -3.83
N ARG A 209 -20.84 3.55 -4.18
CA ARG A 209 -21.80 4.22 -5.08
C ARG A 209 -22.29 5.56 -4.56
N THR A 210 -22.60 5.66 -3.28
CA THR A 210 -23.03 6.91 -2.66
C THR A 210 -21.87 7.91 -2.64
N ALA A 211 -20.66 7.46 -2.33
CA ALA A 211 -19.48 8.30 -2.35
C ALA A 211 -19.10 8.83 -3.75
N LEU A 212 -19.43 8.13 -4.84
CA LEU A 212 -19.24 8.64 -6.21
C LEU A 212 -20.17 9.81 -6.58
N LYS A 213 -21.27 10.00 -5.85
CA LYS A 213 -22.33 10.98 -6.17
C LYS A 213 -22.27 12.25 -5.33
N ILE A 214 -21.44 12.28 -4.28
CA ILE A 214 -21.31 13.36 -3.30
C ILE A 214 -19.96 14.04 -3.54
#